data_AF-A0A2R6IY96-F1
#
_entry.id   AF-A0A2R6IY96-F1
#
_cell.length_a   1.000
_cell.length_b   1.000
_cell.length_c   1.000
_cell.angle_alpha   90.00
_cell.angle_beta   90.00
_cell.angle_gamma   90.00
#
_symmetry.space_group_name_H-M   'P 1'
#
loop_
_entity.id
_entity.type
_entity.pdbx_description
1 polymer ?
#
loop_
_entity_poly.entity_id
_entity_poly.type
_entity_poly.pdbx_seq_one_letter_code
_entity_poly.pdbx_strand_id
1 'polypeptide(L)'
;METVRVVVPLVVVLLAGSVLGVQAATYTPGTEPPEDPSDARPYPGNTLLGIQAKGWFGNDNGTAIVVNPEGETVWKYDPPDSRVFDVEALENGNVLASVATVETDDCPERVAGGERCVHNRVVELDYPDTTVVWSYEWWDAFPEHHEVHDADRLSTGETAIVDMGNNRAFTVDREGRITWQWNATEHLAEGTPFFEEYVPEGSADEFRQGDPESDWTHMNDIDRLENGNFQLSIRNFDVVIEVDPETNEIVDVIGAPTRHRTMNEQHNPMRVESDGTLLVADSENDRVVEIDVGTGEIVWRYDGTGSGELLRWPRDADRLPNGNTLVTDSRNFRVIQVGPNGSVVWRYEMKAERGIVYEADRMGIDEEPDGGPSGRDLTGRSSTGLLGSTLATVDSWMGFVPFLPVWMGPLEVLVLLVGLGALGFLVREFARESAG
;
A
#
# COMPACT_ATOMS: atom_id res chain seq x y z
N MET A 1 47.19 -18.03 -26.11
CA MET A 1 46.68 -17.77 -24.74
C MET A 1 46.23 -16.31 -24.60
N GLU A 2 46.95 -15.34 -25.20
CA GLU A 2 46.51 -13.94 -25.35
C GLU A 2 45.17 -13.79 -26.07
N THR A 3 44.96 -14.49 -27.19
CA THR A 3 43.71 -14.43 -27.95
C THR A 3 42.48 -14.78 -27.13
N VAL A 4 42.59 -15.73 -26.19
CA VAL A 4 41.47 -16.12 -25.31
C VAL A 4 41.20 -15.06 -24.24
N ARG A 5 42.24 -14.35 -23.76
CA ARG A 5 42.12 -13.29 -22.74
C ARG A 5 41.40 -12.04 -23.26
N VAL A 6 41.43 -11.78 -24.57
CA VAL A 6 40.73 -10.65 -25.18
C VAL A 6 39.40 -11.08 -25.82
N VAL A 7 39.38 -12.20 -26.55
CA VAL A 7 38.19 -12.61 -27.30
C VAL A 7 37.05 -13.02 -26.39
N VAL A 8 37.30 -13.78 -25.31
CA VAL A 8 36.22 -14.25 -24.43
C VAL A 8 35.51 -13.09 -23.74
N PRO A 9 36.21 -12.15 -23.06
CA PRO A 9 35.55 -11.00 -22.45
C PRO A 9 34.86 -10.09 -23.47
N LEU A 10 35.43 -9.92 -24.67
CA LEU A 10 34.80 -9.16 -25.75
C LEU A 10 33.47 -9.77 -26.19
N VAL A 11 33.43 -11.10 -26.36
CA VAL A 11 32.19 -11.82 -26.67
C VAL A 11 31.16 -11.65 -25.55
N VAL A 12 31.57 -11.73 -24.28
CA VAL A 12 30.67 -11.52 -23.13
C VAL A 12 30.08 -10.10 -23.13
N VAL A 13 30.89 -9.07 -23.39
CA VAL A 13 30.41 -7.67 -23.49
C VAL A 13 29.40 -7.52 -24.63
N LEU A 14 29.70 -8.08 -25.81
CA LEU A 14 28.81 -7.98 -26.98
C LEU A 14 27.50 -8.73 -26.75
N LEU A 15 27.53 -9.92 -26.13
CA LEU A 15 26.34 -10.70 -25.79
C LEU A 15 25.49 -10.00 -24.72
N ALA A 16 26.11 -9.49 -23.67
CA ALA A 16 25.39 -8.73 -22.64
C ALA A 16 24.70 -7.50 -23.24
N GLY A 17 25.44 -6.74 -24.07
CA GLY A 17 24.89 -5.59 -24.79
C GLY A 17 23.77 -5.95 -25.77
N SER A 18 23.87 -7.07 -26.48
CA SER A 18 22.84 -7.49 -27.43
C SER A 18 21.57 -7.98 -26.71
N VAL A 19 21.70 -8.77 -25.64
CA VAL A 19 20.55 -9.24 -24.84
C VAL A 19 19.81 -8.05 -24.25
N LEU A 20 20.52 -7.15 -23.56
CA LEU A 20 19.92 -5.95 -22.97
C LEU A 20 19.32 -5.02 -24.03
N GLY A 21 19.99 -4.87 -25.18
CA GLY A 21 19.48 -4.06 -26.29
C GLY A 21 18.20 -4.60 -26.90
N VAL A 22 18.07 -5.93 -27.04
CA VAL A 22 16.83 -6.57 -27.52
C VAL A 22 15.72 -6.44 -26.50
N GLN A 23 16.00 -6.69 -25.21
CA GLN A 23 14.99 -6.54 -24.15
C GLN A 23 14.49 -5.10 -24.05
N ALA A 24 15.38 -4.11 -24.09
CA ALA A 24 15.00 -2.70 -24.11
C ALA A 24 14.14 -2.34 -25.33
N ALA A 25 14.47 -2.87 -26.51
CA ALA A 25 13.75 -2.55 -27.75
C ALA A 25 12.40 -3.26 -27.88
N THR A 26 12.20 -4.35 -27.13
CA THR A 26 10.96 -5.15 -27.15
C THR A 26 10.08 -4.89 -25.92
N TYR A 27 10.57 -4.09 -24.96
CA TYR A 27 9.80 -3.70 -23.80
C TYR A 27 8.61 -2.82 -24.21
N THR A 28 7.42 -3.32 -23.94
CA THR A 28 6.15 -2.59 -24.00
C THR A 28 5.62 -2.44 -22.58
N PRO A 29 5.45 -1.21 -22.06
CA PRO A 29 4.72 -0.99 -20.82
C PRO A 29 3.32 -1.61 -20.97
N GLY A 30 3.00 -2.59 -20.12
CA GLY A 30 1.77 -3.37 -20.25
C GLY A 30 0.55 -2.55 -19.84
N THR A 31 -0.11 -1.90 -20.79
CA THR A 31 -1.48 -1.36 -20.59
C THR A 31 -2.55 -2.27 -21.18
N GLU A 32 -2.16 -3.34 -21.87
CA GLU A 32 -3.12 -4.25 -22.48
C GLU A 32 -3.77 -5.13 -21.40
N PRO A 33 -5.11 -5.12 -21.29
CA PRO A 33 -5.80 -6.07 -20.45
C PRO A 33 -5.48 -7.49 -20.93
N PRO A 34 -5.40 -8.48 -20.04
CA PRO A 34 -5.04 -9.85 -20.41
C PRO A 34 -5.99 -10.41 -21.50
N GLU A 35 -5.42 -11.18 -22.43
CA GLU A 35 -6.07 -11.62 -23.68
C GLU A 35 -7.31 -12.54 -23.48
N ASP A 36 -7.56 -13.05 -22.27
CA ASP A 36 -8.71 -13.90 -21.99
C ASP A 36 -9.16 -13.79 -20.51
N PRO A 37 -10.03 -12.81 -20.17
CA PRO A 37 -10.68 -12.82 -18.87
C PRO A 37 -11.78 -13.88 -18.93
N SER A 38 -11.44 -15.11 -18.53
CA SER A 38 -12.40 -16.19 -18.37
C SER A 38 -13.60 -15.72 -17.55
N ASP A 39 -14.79 -15.64 -18.17
CA ASP A 39 -16.13 -15.28 -17.64
C ASP A 39 -16.29 -14.02 -16.74
N ALA A 40 -15.23 -13.47 -16.15
CA ALA A 40 -15.23 -12.32 -15.26
C ALA A 40 -14.91 -11.04 -16.06
N ARG A 41 -15.75 -10.02 -15.95
CA ARG A 41 -15.52 -8.72 -16.62
C ARG A 41 -15.01 -7.70 -15.61
N PRO A 42 -14.25 -6.68 -16.04
CA PRO A 42 -13.95 -5.52 -15.21
C PRO A 42 -15.23 -4.93 -14.62
N TYR A 43 -15.13 -4.45 -13.38
CA TYR A 43 -16.20 -3.65 -12.81
C TYR A 43 -16.20 -2.30 -13.54
N PRO A 44 -17.36 -1.81 -14.00
CA PRO A 44 -17.43 -0.58 -14.78
C PRO A 44 -17.12 0.64 -13.91
N GLY A 45 -16.82 1.77 -14.57
CA GLY A 45 -16.63 3.06 -13.89
C GLY A 45 -15.17 3.44 -13.70
N ASN A 46 -14.97 4.66 -13.22
CA ASN A 46 -13.65 5.20 -12.96
C ASN A 46 -13.10 4.68 -11.63
N THR A 47 -11.79 4.77 -11.44
CA THR A 47 -11.11 4.43 -10.19
C THR A 47 -10.42 5.67 -9.65
N LEU A 48 -10.68 6.00 -8.39
CA LEU A 48 -10.00 7.01 -7.60
C LEU A 48 -8.76 6.37 -6.96
N LEU A 49 -7.63 7.06 -6.98
CA LEU A 49 -6.35 6.50 -6.51
C LEU A 49 -5.64 7.51 -5.61
N GLY A 50 -5.23 7.06 -4.43
CA GLY A 50 -4.35 7.75 -3.52
C GLY A 50 -2.91 7.37 -3.80
N ILE A 51 -2.05 8.34 -4.14
CA ILE A 51 -0.64 8.07 -4.48
C ILE A 51 0.22 8.73 -3.41
N GLN A 52 0.85 7.91 -2.57
CA GLN A 52 1.70 8.36 -1.47
C GLN A 52 2.84 9.23 -2.00
N ALA A 53 3.59 8.70 -2.97
CA ALA A 53 4.76 9.34 -3.53
C ALA A 53 5.13 8.73 -4.89
N LYS A 54 5.97 9.46 -5.64
CA LYS A 54 6.48 9.04 -6.95
C LYS A 54 8.00 9.03 -6.94
N GLY A 55 8.60 7.98 -7.50
CA GLY A 55 10.05 7.83 -7.58
C GLY A 55 10.66 7.14 -6.34
N TRP A 56 10.37 7.64 -5.14
CA TRP A 56 10.87 7.13 -3.87
C TRP A 56 9.88 7.40 -2.72
N PHE A 57 9.84 6.51 -1.73
CA PHE A 57 8.94 6.60 -0.56
C PHE A 57 9.04 7.91 0.22
N GLY A 58 10.26 8.43 0.40
CA GLY A 58 10.49 9.67 1.14
C GLY A 58 10.32 10.94 0.32
N ASN A 59 9.73 10.87 -0.88
CA ASN A 59 9.43 12.06 -1.67
C ASN A 59 8.07 12.63 -1.25
N ASP A 60 7.96 13.95 -1.29
CA ASP A 60 6.76 14.68 -0.88
C ASP A 60 6.06 15.22 -2.14
N ASN A 61 5.63 14.30 -3.02
CA ASN A 61 5.04 14.59 -4.34
C ASN A 61 3.84 13.67 -4.69
N GLY A 62 3.13 13.26 -3.65
CA GLY A 62 1.91 12.47 -3.71
C GLY A 62 0.74 13.23 -4.31
N THR A 63 -0.22 12.48 -4.85
CA THR A 63 -1.36 13.02 -5.61
C THR A 63 -2.57 12.13 -5.46
N ALA A 64 -3.79 12.68 -5.54
CA ALA A 64 -4.98 11.89 -5.82
C ALA A 64 -5.32 12.00 -7.31
N ILE A 65 -5.71 10.90 -7.96
CA ILE A 65 -6.12 10.90 -9.37
C ILE A 65 -7.37 10.07 -9.59
N VAL A 66 -8.14 10.39 -10.62
CA VAL A 66 -9.19 9.51 -11.14
C VAL A 66 -8.78 9.01 -12.52
N VAL A 67 -8.84 7.69 -12.73
CA VAL A 67 -8.55 7.03 -14.00
C VAL A 67 -9.83 6.44 -14.59
N ASN A 68 -10.01 6.59 -15.89
CA ASN A 68 -11.12 5.94 -16.61
C ASN A 68 -10.79 4.46 -16.91
N PRO A 69 -11.78 3.65 -17.37
CA PRO A 69 -11.54 2.26 -17.73
C PRO A 69 -10.45 2.04 -18.80
N GLU A 70 -10.22 3.03 -19.66
CA GLU A 70 -9.17 3.03 -20.68
C GLU A 70 -7.76 3.32 -20.13
N GLY A 71 -7.64 3.66 -18.84
CA GLY A 71 -6.38 3.97 -18.18
C GLY A 71 -5.90 5.40 -18.37
N GLU A 72 -6.77 6.32 -18.79
CA GLU A 72 -6.47 7.74 -18.89
C GLU A 72 -6.81 8.45 -17.57
N THR A 73 -5.89 9.27 -17.07
CA THR A 73 -6.16 10.15 -15.94
C THR A 73 -7.10 11.28 -16.36
N VAL A 74 -8.30 11.32 -15.77
CA VAL A 74 -9.37 12.27 -16.08
C VAL A 74 -9.57 13.35 -15.02
N TRP A 75 -8.98 13.18 -13.84
CA TRP A 75 -8.95 14.16 -12.76
C TRP A 75 -7.67 14.01 -11.94
N LYS A 76 -7.18 15.11 -11.36
CA LYS A 76 -5.98 15.13 -10.53
C LYS A 76 -6.08 16.21 -9.46
N TYR A 77 -5.80 15.82 -8.22
CA TYR A 77 -5.44 16.70 -7.12
C TYR A 77 -3.95 16.54 -6.79
N ASP A 78 -3.22 17.65 -6.73
CA ASP A 78 -1.75 17.71 -6.71
C ASP A 78 -1.28 18.70 -5.64
N PRO A 79 -1.48 18.38 -4.34
CA PRO A 79 -1.05 19.26 -3.26
C PRO A 79 0.50 19.35 -3.25
N PRO A 80 1.08 20.54 -3.11
CA PRO A 80 2.54 20.70 -3.09
C PRO A 80 3.14 20.06 -1.84
N ASP A 81 4.36 19.54 -1.96
CA ASP A 81 5.19 19.05 -0.84
C ASP A 81 4.44 18.07 0.08
N SER A 82 3.58 17.25 -0.51
CA SER A 82 2.63 16.40 0.22
C SER A 82 2.73 14.94 -0.16
N ARG A 83 2.32 14.07 0.76
CA ARG A 83 1.97 12.67 0.51
C ARG A 83 0.45 12.56 0.58
N VAL A 84 -0.14 11.72 -0.25
CA VAL A 84 -1.59 11.43 -0.26
C VAL A 84 -1.78 9.95 -0.02
N PHE A 85 -2.43 9.59 1.08
CA PHE A 85 -2.59 8.20 1.51
C PHE A 85 -3.96 7.70 1.07
N ASP A 86 -4.91 7.66 1.99
CA ASP A 86 -6.31 7.35 1.76
C ASP A 86 -7.05 8.41 0.91
N VAL A 87 -7.99 7.94 0.10
CA VAL A 87 -8.96 8.70 -0.69
C VAL A 87 -10.29 7.94 -0.83
N GLU A 88 -11.39 8.62 -0.52
CA GLU A 88 -12.74 8.05 -0.57
C GLU A 88 -13.64 8.84 -1.54
N ALA A 89 -14.48 8.14 -2.31
CA ALA A 89 -15.56 8.76 -3.07
C ALA A 89 -16.86 8.91 -2.22
N LEU A 90 -17.20 10.13 -1.84
CA LEU A 90 -18.36 10.40 -0.96
C LEU A 90 -19.71 10.28 -1.68
N GLU A 91 -20.78 9.93 -0.94
CA GLU A 91 -22.17 9.87 -1.45
C GLU A 91 -22.65 11.17 -2.14
N ASN A 92 -22.16 12.32 -1.68
CA ASN A 92 -22.51 13.63 -2.25
C ASN A 92 -21.78 13.93 -3.58
N GLY A 93 -20.90 13.03 -4.01
CA GLY A 93 -20.09 13.13 -5.22
C GLY A 93 -18.73 13.78 -5.03
N ASN A 94 -18.40 14.27 -3.82
CA ASN A 94 -17.08 14.83 -3.49
C ASN A 94 -16.04 13.73 -3.27
N VAL A 95 -14.78 14.13 -3.12
CA VAL A 95 -13.68 13.24 -2.75
C VAL A 95 -13.15 13.63 -1.37
N LEU A 96 -13.02 12.68 -0.46
CA LEU A 96 -12.25 12.86 0.77
C LEU A 96 -10.81 12.42 0.50
N ALA A 97 -9.84 13.07 1.15
CA ALA A 97 -8.44 12.70 1.01
C ALA A 97 -7.65 12.96 2.29
N SER A 98 -6.83 11.99 2.66
CA SER A 98 -5.85 12.05 3.74
C SER A 98 -4.50 12.55 3.21
N VAL A 99 -4.12 13.76 3.61
CA VAL A 99 -2.98 14.52 3.05
C VAL A 99 -1.99 14.89 4.16
N ALA A 100 -0.74 14.46 4.00
CA ALA A 100 0.35 14.82 4.89
C ALA A 100 1.33 15.74 4.16
N THR A 101 1.30 17.03 4.48
CA THR A 101 2.20 18.03 3.89
C THR A 101 3.44 18.19 4.74
N VAL A 102 4.62 18.07 4.13
CA VAL A 102 5.87 18.23 4.85
C VAL A 102 6.33 19.68 4.81
N GLU A 103 6.54 20.25 5.99
CA GLU A 103 6.87 21.66 6.17
C GLU A 103 8.27 21.80 6.78
N THR A 104 9.02 22.80 6.32
CA THR A 104 10.37 23.12 6.85
C THR A 104 10.42 24.48 7.54
N ASP A 105 9.63 25.44 7.06
CA ASP A 105 9.80 26.85 7.42
C ASP A 105 8.72 27.35 8.40
N ASP A 106 7.52 26.76 8.35
CA ASP A 106 6.33 27.24 9.08
C ASP A 106 5.88 26.29 10.21
N CYS A 107 6.78 25.43 10.69
CA CYS A 107 6.50 24.51 11.79
C CYS A 107 6.15 25.26 13.10
N PRO A 108 4.98 24.98 13.72
CA PRO A 108 4.63 25.60 14.99
C PRO A 108 5.63 25.26 16.10
N GLU A 109 5.98 26.24 16.93
CA GLU A 109 6.94 26.05 18.05
C GLU A 109 6.60 24.87 18.96
N ARG A 110 5.31 24.51 19.08
CA ARG A 110 4.81 23.40 19.91
C ARG A 110 5.17 22.01 19.39
N VAL A 111 5.43 21.87 18.08
CA VAL A 111 5.81 20.59 17.42
C VAL A 111 7.26 20.63 16.90
N ALA A 112 7.89 21.81 16.93
CA ALA A 112 9.24 22.02 16.44
C ALA A 112 10.30 21.42 17.39
N GLY A 113 10.39 20.08 17.39
CA GLY A 113 11.53 19.32 17.90
C GLY A 113 12.59 19.01 16.83
N GLY A 114 12.32 19.29 15.55
CA GLY A 114 13.15 18.97 14.38
C GLY A 114 13.21 20.07 13.32
N GLU A 115 14.05 19.87 12.29
CA GLU A 115 14.20 20.77 11.12
C GLU A 115 13.05 20.68 10.10
N ARG A 116 12.13 19.72 10.30
CA ARG A 116 10.93 19.46 9.49
C ARG A 116 9.80 19.01 10.42
N CYS A 117 8.56 19.25 10.02
CA CYS A 117 7.35 18.75 10.67
C CYS A 117 6.32 18.32 9.61
N VAL A 118 5.22 17.72 10.04
CA VAL A 118 4.11 17.37 9.16
C VAL A 118 2.85 18.15 9.51
N HIS A 119 2.20 18.66 8.47
CA HIS A 119 0.88 19.25 8.53
C HIS A 119 -0.11 18.25 7.95
N ASN A 120 -0.76 17.51 8.85
CA ASN A 120 -1.77 16.52 8.52
C ASN A 120 -3.11 17.19 8.28
N ARG A 121 -3.78 16.78 7.21
CA ARG A 121 -5.07 17.31 6.79
C ARG A 121 -5.95 16.20 6.22
N VAL A 122 -7.18 16.13 6.69
CA VAL A 122 -8.25 15.45 5.96
C VAL A 122 -9.02 16.53 5.21
N VAL A 123 -9.13 16.40 3.89
CA VAL A 123 -9.76 17.43 3.03
C VAL A 123 -10.91 16.83 2.23
N GLU A 124 -12.05 17.52 2.20
CA GLU A 124 -13.15 17.22 1.29
C GLU A 124 -13.04 18.16 0.08
N LEU A 125 -12.93 17.56 -1.11
CA LEU A 125 -12.75 18.22 -2.40
C LEU A 125 -14.07 18.19 -3.19
N ASP A 126 -14.52 19.36 -3.63
CA ASP A 126 -15.64 19.48 -4.57
C ASP A 126 -15.24 18.88 -5.92
N TYR A 127 -15.81 17.73 -6.30
CA TYR A 127 -15.48 17.04 -7.54
C TYR A 127 -16.51 17.37 -8.63
N PRO A 128 -16.10 17.65 -9.88
CA PRO A 128 -14.77 17.41 -10.46
C PRO A 128 -13.79 18.59 -10.36
N ASP A 129 -14.11 19.64 -9.61
CA ASP A 129 -13.13 20.67 -9.28
C ASP A 129 -12.11 20.11 -8.25
N THR A 130 -11.24 20.96 -7.71
CA THR A 130 -10.31 20.59 -6.63
C THR A 130 -10.38 21.57 -5.48
N THR A 131 -11.55 22.20 -5.30
CA THR A 131 -11.76 23.20 -4.27
C THR A 131 -12.00 22.47 -2.95
N VAL A 132 -11.20 22.77 -1.93
CA VAL A 132 -11.43 22.27 -0.58
C VAL A 132 -12.69 22.94 -0.02
N VAL A 133 -13.74 22.15 0.25
CA VAL A 133 -15.02 22.62 0.81
C VAL A 133 -15.13 22.36 2.31
N TRP A 134 -14.29 21.48 2.84
CA TRP A 134 -14.14 21.22 4.27
C TRP A 134 -12.74 20.67 4.53
N SER A 135 -12.16 20.98 5.69
CA SER A 135 -10.92 20.36 6.16
C SER A 135 -10.88 20.23 7.68
N TYR A 136 -10.13 19.24 8.15
CA TYR A 136 -9.66 19.13 9.52
C TYR A 136 -8.14 18.96 9.52
N GLU A 137 -7.44 19.75 10.34
CA GLU A 137 -5.99 19.95 10.20
C GLU A 137 -5.29 19.93 11.56
N TRP A 138 -4.13 19.26 11.63
CA TRP A 138 -3.28 19.25 12.81
C TRP A 138 -1.80 19.09 12.44
N TRP A 139 -0.93 19.20 13.43
CA TRP A 139 0.51 19.20 13.22
C TRP A 139 1.16 18.18 14.14
N ASP A 140 2.13 17.46 13.59
CA ASP A 140 2.96 16.49 14.29
C ASP A 140 4.46 16.71 14.02
N ALA A 141 5.29 16.13 14.87
CA ALA A 141 6.71 16.49 14.98
C ALA A 141 7.57 15.95 13.84
N PHE A 142 7.21 14.80 13.25
CA PHE A 142 8.03 14.11 12.25
C PHE A 142 7.29 13.97 10.92
N PRO A 143 7.98 14.10 9.77
CA PRO A 143 7.37 13.80 8.46
C PRO A 143 7.14 12.33 8.18
N GLU A 144 7.86 11.45 8.87
CA GLU A 144 7.76 10.00 8.71
C GLU A 144 7.16 9.37 9.97
N HIS A 145 6.25 8.41 9.75
CA HIS A 145 5.52 7.67 10.78
C HIS A 145 4.57 8.51 11.64
N HIS A 146 4.21 9.69 11.15
CA HIS A 146 3.31 10.65 11.80
C HIS A 146 2.26 11.19 10.84
N GLU A 147 2.23 10.69 9.61
CA GLU A 147 1.27 11.08 8.59
C GLU A 147 -0.13 10.53 8.91
N VAL A 148 -1.17 11.31 8.62
CA VAL A 148 -2.54 10.76 8.54
C VAL A 148 -2.59 9.70 7.45
N HIS A 149 -2.98 8.49 7.82
CA HIS A 149 -3.05 7.36 6.90
C HIS A 149 -4.44 7.17 6.34
N ASP A 150 -5.47 7.42 7.16
CA ASP A 150 -6.84 7.07 6.80
C ASP A 150 -7.90 7.93 7.53
N ALA A 151 -9.05 8.14 6.86
CA ALA A 151 -10.20 8.84 7.38
C ALA A 151 -11.52 8.55 6.63
N ASP A 152 -12.50 7.96 7.32
CA ASP A 152 -13.83 7.62 6.77
C ASP A 152 -14.91 8.69 7.06
N ARG A 153 -15.73 9.03 6.03
CA ARG A 153 -16.97 9.80 6.20
C ARG A 153 -18.14 8.95 6.72
N LEU A 154 -18.43 9.15 8.00
CA LEU A 154 -19.62 8.57 8.62
C LEU A 154 -20.94 9.09 8.04
N SER A 155 -21.95 8.22 8.01
CA SER A 155 -23.34 8.55 7.64
C SER A 155 -24.00 9.64 8.50
N THR A 156 -23.46 9.91 9.70
CA THR A 156 -23.87 11.03 10.56
C THR A 156 -23.39 12.39 10.03
N GLY A 157 -22.45 12.39 9.08
CA GLY A 157 -21.75 13.55 8.54
C GLY A 157 -20.46 13.92 9.30
N GLU A 158 -20.17 13.24 10.40
CA GLU A 158 -18.88 13.28 11.09
C GLU A 158 -17.80 12.56 10.27
N THR A 159 -16.54 12.76 10.62
CA THR A 159 -15.41 12.08 9.98
C THR A 159 -14.61 11.34 11.04
N ALA A 160 -14.44 10.03 10.86
CA ALA A 160 -13.53 9.20 11.64
C ALA A 160 -12.10 9.37 11.10
N ILE A 161 -11.10 9.40 11.98
CA ILE A 161 -9.71 9.66 11.60
C ILE A 161 -8.79 8.78 12.44
N VAL A 162 -7.81 8.14 11.80
CA VAL A 162 -6.70 7.48 12.47
C VAL A 162 -5.47 8.39 12.43
N ASP A 163 -4.94 8.69 13.62
CA ASP A 163 -3.78 9.55 13.83
C ASP A 163 -2.64 8.70 14.36
N MET A 164 -1.81 8.24 13.42
CA MET A 164 -0.66 7.39 13.68
C MET A 164 0.35 8.07 14.59
N GLY A 165 0.67 9.35 14.35
CA GLY A 165 1.69 10.09 15.11
C GLY A 165 1.37 10.16 16.60
N ASN A 166 0.09 10.33 16.94
CA ASN A 166 -0.37 10.35 18.34
C ASN A 166 -0.96 9.01 18.82
N ASN A 167 -0.92 7.96 18.00
CA ASN A 167 -1.42 6.62 18.30
C ASN A 167 -2.88 6.64 18.83
N ARG A 168 -3.78 7.31 18.11
CA ARG A 168 -5.18 7.47 18.50
C ARG A 168 -6.13 7.38 17.30
N ALA A 169 -7.38 7.06 17.60
CA ALA A 169 -8.51 7.14 16.68
C ALA A 169 -9.54 8.13 17.24
N PHE A 170 -10.19 8.92 16.40
CA PHE A 170 -11.18 9.89 16.87
C PHE A 170 -12.19 10.26 15.78
N THR A 171 -13.34 10.80 16.19
CA THR A 171 -14.32 11.38 15.28
C THR A 171 -14.38 12.89 15.45
N VAL A 172 -14.60 13.61 14.36
CA VAL A 172 -14.86 15.05 14.34
C VAL A 172 -16.17 15.39 13.67
N ASP A 173 -16.89 16.36 14.23
CA ASP A 173 -18.03 16.94 13.55
C ASP A 173 -17.64 17.94 12.46
N ARG A 174 -18.63 18.41 11.70
CA ARG A 174 -18.42 19.38 10.60
C ARG A 174 -17.83 20.71 11.07
N GLU A 175 -17.90 21.05 12.35
CA GLU A 175 -17.25 22.23 12.94
C GLU A 175 -15.83 21.96 13.47
N GLY A 176 -15.34 20.72 13.33
CA GLY A 176 -14.02 20.30 13.78
C GLY A 176 -13.93 20.03 15.28
N ARG A 177 -15.06 19.77 15.96
CA ARG A 177 -15.04 19.36 17.37
C ARG A 177 -14.89 17.85 17.44
N ILE A 178 -13.94 17.39 18.25
CA ILE A 178 -13.79 15.96 18.56
C ILE A 178 -15.02 15.49 19.35
N THR A 179 -15.71 14.46 18.86
CA THR A 179 -16.93 13.91 19.46
C THR A 179 -16.72 12.56 20.14
N TRP A 180 -15.70 11.81 19.73
CA TRP A 180 -15.21 10.58 20.37
C TRP A 180 -13.69 10.46 20.15
N GLN A 181 -12.98 9.80 21.08
CA GLN A 181 -11.55 9.53 20.95
C GLN A 181 -11.17 8.25 21.71
N TRP A 182 -10.34 7.44 21.08
CA TRP A 182 -9.71 6.23 21.63
C TRP A 182 -8.18 6.33 21.53
N ASN A 183 -7.46 5.95 22.58
CA ASN A 183 -5.99 6.08 22.66
C ASN A 183 -5.32 4.72 22.80
N ALA A 184 -4.42 4.36 21.88
CA ALA A 184 -3.73 3.07 21.93
C ALA A 184 -2.92 2.88 23.23
N THR A 185 -2.36 3.94 23.80
CA THR A 185 -1.61 3.84 25.07
C THR A 185 -2.47 3.32 26.23
N GLU A 186 -3.77 3.62 26.24
CA GLU A 186 -4.68 3.21 27.31
C GLU A 186 -5.13 1.74 27.18
N HIS A 187 -5.03 1.19 25.97
CA HIS A 187 -5.65 -0.11 25.63
C HIS A 187 -4.65 -1.17 25.13
N LEU A 188 -3.52 -0.78 24.54
CA LEU A 188 -2.54 -1.69 23.93
C LEU A 188 -1.16 -1.66 24.60
N ALA A 189 -0.84 -0.68 25.44
CA ALA A 189 0.50 -0.58 26.03
C ALA A 189 0.80 -1.68 27.06
N GLU A 190 2.07 -1.86 27.43
CA GLU A 190 2.49 -2.84 28.43
C GLU A 190 1.74 -2.65 29.78
N GLY A 191 1.12 -3.73 30.28
CA GLY A 191 0.29 -3.73 31.49
C GLY A 191 -1.20 -3.51 31.24
N THR A 192 -1.63 -3.35 30.00
CA THR A 192 -3.05 -3.42 29.61
C THR A 192 -3.51 -4.88 29.44
N PRO A 193 -4.83 -5.16 29.56
CA PRO A 193 -5.35 -6.52 29.33
C PRO A 193 -4.97 -7.08 27.96
N PHE A 194 -5.03 -6.24 26.91
CA PHE A 194 -4.63 -6.64 25.57
C PHE A 194 -3.15 -7.08 25.53
N PHE A 195 -2.24 -6.25 26.05
CA PHE A 195 -0.81 -6.57 25.98
C PHE A 195 -0.48 -7.85 26.75
N GLU A 196 -1.09 -8.04 27.92
CA GLU A 196 -0.91 -9.26 28.73
C GLU A 196 -1.46 -10.53 28.06
N GLU A 197 -2.54 -10.40 27.28
CA GLU A 197 -3.18 -11.53 26.60
C GLU A 197 -2.50 -11.89 25.27
N TYR A 198 -2.18 -10.89 24.46
CA TYR A 198 -1.81 -11.08 23.06
C TYR A 198 -0.30 -11.01 22.79
N VAL A 199 0.49 -10.29 23.60
CA VAL A 199 1.94 -10.17 23.39
C VAL A 199 2.67 -11.36 24.04
N PRO A 200 3.39 -12.20 23.26
CA PRO A 200 4.07 -13.36 23.81
C PRO A 200 5.15 -13.03 24.85
N GLU A 201 5.30 -13.94 25.84
CA GLU A 201 6.39 -13.83 26.82
C GLU A 201 7.75 -13.83 26.10
N GLY A 202 8.56 -12.81 26.36
CA GLY A 202 9.89 -12.65 25.77
C GLY A 202 9.96 -11.84 24.48
N SER A 203 8.82 -11.37 23.93
CA SER A 203 8.78 -10.44 22.80
C SER A 203 8.32 -9.02 23.19
N ALA A 204 8.12 -8.73 24.47
CA ALA A 204 7.61 -7.43 24.93
C ALA A 204 8.43 -6.22 24.43
N ASP A 205 9.76 -6.37 24.26
CA ASP A 205 10.64 -5.30 23.78
C ASP A 205 10.30 -4.85 22.34
N GLU A 206 9.69 -5.72 21.52
CA GLU A 206 9.29 -5.43 20.15
C GLU A 206 8.01 -4.57 20.07
N PHE A 207 7.09 -4.75 21.02
CA PHE A 207 5.76 -4.14 21.01
C PHE A 207 5.60 -3.02 22.05
N ARG A 208 6.60 -2.82 22.92
CA ARG A 208 6.50 -1.82 23.99
C ARG A 208 6.47 -0.42 23.37
N GLN A 209 5.55 0.41 23.86
CA GLN A 209 5.56 1.84 23.60
C GLN A 209 6.93 2.43 23.95
N GLY A 210 7.56 3.07 22.97
CA GLY A 210 8.82 3.78 23.14
C GLY A 210 8.60 5.19 23.69
N ASP A 211 9.29 6.15 23.07
CA ASP A 211 9.01 7.58 23.27
C ASP A 211 7.59 7.94 22.79
N PRO A 212 6.93 9.00 23.30
CA PRO A 212 5.60 9.40 22.84
C PRO A 212 5.47 9.54 21.32
N GLU A 213 6.55 9.93 20.64
CA GLU A 213 6.59 10.10 19.18
C GLU A 213 7.00 8.82 18.43
N SER A 214 7.12 7.69 19.12
CA SER A 214 7.56 6.43 18.50
C SER A 214 6.45 5.77 17.66
N ASP A 215 6.87 5.16 16.56
CA ASP A 215 6.01 4.37 15.68
C ASP A 215 5.81 2.95 16.23
N TRP A 216 5.13 2.83 17.38
CA TRP A 216 4.96 1.52 18.05
C TRP A 216 3.67 0.81 17.62
N THR A 217 2.63 1.54 17.21
CA THR A 217 1.39 0.94 16.70
C THR A 217 1.33 0.87 15.17
N HIS A 218 1.83 1.92 14.50
CA HIS A 218 1.62 2.20 13.09
C HIS A 218 0.15 2.00 12.68
N MET A 219 -0.79 2.59 13.44
CA MET A 219 -2.21 2.52 13.09
C MET A 219 -2.44 3.20 11.75
N ASN A 220 -3.10 2.51 10.84
CA ASN A 220 -3.10 2.89 9.43
C ASN A 220 -4.48 2.86 8.78
N ASP A 221 -5.53 2.53 9.53
CA ASP A 221 -6.89 2.36 9.00
C ASP A 221 -7.96 2.43 10.10
N ILE A 222 -9.14 2.96 9.77
CA ILE A 222 -10.33 3.11 10.61
C ILE A 222 -11.65 3.05 9.81
N ASP A 223 -12.39 1.96 9.97
CA ASP A 223 -13.73 1.82 9.37
C ASP A 223 -14.85 1.86 10.40
N ARG A 224 -16.05 2.28 9.97
CA ARG A 224 -17.27 2.13 10.76
C ARG A 224 -18.04 0.85 10.40
N LEU A 225 -18.28 0.00 11.39
CA LEU A 225 -19.09 -1.21 11.24
C LEU A 225 -20.61 -0.94 11.37
N GLU A 226 -21.45 -1.79 10.77
CA GLU A 226 -22.92 -1.78 10.82
C GLU A 226 -23.45 -1.77 12.26
N ASN A 227 -22.76 -2.46 13.17
CA ASN A 227 -23.12 -2.55 14.58
C ASN A 227 -22.83 -1.24 15.36
N GLY A 228 -22.18 -0.26 14.72
CA GLY A 228 -21.83 1.01 15.29
C GLY A 228 -20.44 1.06 15.95
N ASN A 229 -19.68 -0.03 15.95
CA ASN A 229 -18.30 -0.06 16.43
C ASN A 229 -17.32 0.46 15.37
N PHE A 230 -16.09 0.73 15.81
CA PHE A 230 -14.98 1.06 14.91
C PHE A 230 -14.08 -0.14 14.74
N GLN A 231 -13.67 -0.42 13.52
CA GLN A 231 -12.59 -1.34 13.20
C GLN A 231 -11.31 -0.53 13.06
N LEU A 232 -10.21 -0.99 13.66
CA LEU A 232 -8.91 -0.32 13.60
C LEU A 232 -7.82 -1.30 13.25
N SER A 233 -6.97 -0.95 12.28
CA SER A 233 -5.77 -1.72 11.96
C SER A 233 -4.57 -1.27 12.79
N ILE A 234 -3.97 -2.21 13.53
CA ILE A 234 -2.75 -1.99 14.31
C ILE A 234 -1.62 -2.77 13.64
N ARG A 235 -1.02 -2.16 12.61
CA ARG A 235 -0.07 -2.81 11.70
C ARG A 235 1.09 -3.47 12.43
N ASN A 236 1.75 -2.78 13.37
CA ASN A 236 2.94 -3.31 14.05
C ASN A 236 2.63 -4.46 15.01
N PHE A 237 1.34 -4.73 15.29
CA PHE A 237 0.89 -5.83 16.13
C PHE A 237 0.31 -6.99 15.33
N ASP A 238 0.24 -6.89 14.00
CA ASP A 238 -0.45 -7.86 13.13
C ASP A 238 -1.89 -8.15 13.59
N VAL A 239 -2.61 -7.11 14.02
CA VAL A 239 -4.00 -7.21 14.49
C VAL A 239 -4.91 -6.17 13.86
N VAL A 240 -6.16 -6.59 13.68
CA VAL A 240 -7.29 -5.70 13.48
C VAL A 240 -8.18 -5.82 14.71
N ILE A 241 -8.51 -4.70 15.34
CA ILE A 241 -9.32 -4.66 16.57
C ILE A 241 -10.68 -4.04 16.28
N GLU A 242 -11.69 -4.49 17.00
CA GLU A 242 -13.01 -3.86 17.03
C GLU A 242 -13.18 -3.11 18.36
N VAL A 243 -13.54 -1.84 18.30
CA VAL A 243 -13.69 -0.95 19.45
C VAL A 243 -15.13 -0.47 19.55
N ASP A 244 -15.75 -0.68 20.71
CA ASP A 244 -17.06 -0.14 21.03
C ASP A 244 -16.93 1.33 21.48
N PRO A 245 -17.46 2.32 20.75
CA PRO A 245 -17.31 3.73 21.10
C PRO A 245 -18.13 4.16 22.32
N GLU A 246 -19.12 3.38 22.77
CA GLU A 246 -19.88 3.67 23.99
C GLU A 246 -19.09 3.34 25.25
N THR A 247 -18.32 2.25 25.22
CA THR A 247 -17.52 1.77 26.36
C THR A 247 -16.04 2.11 26.25
N ASN A 248 -15.57 2.42 25.04
CA ASN A 248 -14.17 2.60 24.65
C ASN A 248 -13.32 1.32 24.78
N GLU A 249 -13.93 0.15 24.90
CA GLU A 249 -13.23 -1.12 25.09
C GLU A 249 -13.00 -1.85 23.76
N ILE A 250 -11.94 -2.64 23.72
CA ILE A 250 -11.69 -3.60 22.64
C ILE A 250 -12.64 -4.78 22.83
N VAL A 251 -13.51 -5.04 21.86
CA VAL A 251 -14.54 -6.09 21.94
C VAL A 251 -14.26 -7.29 21.04
N ASP A 252 -13.39 -7.14 20.05
CA ASP A 252 -12.89 -8.25 19.23
C ASP A 252 -11.45 -7.99 18.74
N VAL A 253 -10.71 -9.06 18.47
CA VAL A 253 -9.34 -9.02 17.96
C VAL A 253 -9.13 -10.13 16.93
N ILE A 254 -8.82 -9.73 15.71
CA ILE A 254 -8.45 -10.63 14.62
C ILE A 254 -6.93 -10.57 14.44
N GLY A 255 -6.28 -11.72 14.32
CA GLY A 255 -4.81 -11.81 14.29
C GLY A 255 -4.19 -11.94 15.67
N ALA A 256 -2.89 -11.66 15.75
CA ALA A 256 -2.14 -11.49 17.00
C ALA A 256 -0.68 -11.14 16.69
N PRO A 257 0.00 -10.49 17.64
CA PRO A 257 1.44 -10.29 17.59
C PRO A 257 2.16 -11.59 17.22
N THR A 258 3.12 -11.51 16.29
CA THR A 258 3.96 -12.62 15.80
C THR A 258 3.22 -13.72 15.01
N ARG A 259 1.90 -13.64 14.80
CA ARG A 259 1.15 -14.59 13.95
C ARG A 259 1.20 -14.18 12.47
N HIS A 260 2.40 -13.90 11.97
CA HIS A 260 2.69 -13.51 10.58
C HIS A 260 2.13 -14.45 9.49
N ARG A 261 1.66 -15.65 9.85
CA ARG A 261 0.99 -16.57 8.92
C ARG A 261 -0.45 -16.18 8.60
N THR A 262 -1.11 -15.48 9.52
CA THR A 262 -2.47 -14.95 9.32
C THR A 262 -2.36 -13.66 8.53
N MET A 263 -1.64 -12.68 9.06
CA MET A 263 -1.27 -11.42 8.39
C MET A 263 0.03 -10.89 9.00
N ASN A 264 0.77 -10.07 8.25
CA ASN A 264 2.04 -9.48 8.63
C ASN A 264 2.12 -8.04 8.12
N GLU A 265 2.08 -7.09 9.05
CA GLU A 265 2.07 -5.65 8.80
C GLU A 265 0.99 -5.24 7.78
N GLN A 266 -0.25 -5.58 8.09
CA GLN A 266 -1.40 -5.41 7.22
C GLN A 266 -1.86 -3.96 7.01
N HIS A 267 -2.62 -3.74 5.95
CA HIS A 267 -3.23 -2.45 5.58
C HIS A 267 -4.68 -2.66 5.09
N ASN A 268 -5.47 -1.60 5.24
CA ASN A 268 -6.84 -1.41 4.77
C ASN A 268 -7.72 -2.66 4.87
N PRO A 269 -7.94 -3.17 6.09
CA PRO A 269 -8.73 -4.36 6.32
C PRO A 269 -10.24 -4.15 6.10
N MET A 270 -10.74 -4.26 4.87
CA MET A 270 -12.18 -4.19 4.60
C MET A 270 -13.02 -5.32 5.26
N ARG A 271 -14.03 -4.97 6.07
CA ARG A 271 -15.00 -5.93 6.64
C ARG A 271 -16.07 -6.31 5.60
N VAL A 272 -16.29 -7.61 5.39
CA VAL A 272 -17.43 -8.13 4.60
C VAL A 272 -18.48 -8.67 5.57
N GLU A 273 -19.33 -7.78 6.08
CA GLU A 273 -20.25 -8.06 7.19
C GLU A 273 -21.27 -9.15 6.89
N SER A 274 -21.82 -9.15 5.67
CA SER A 274 -22.82 -10.14 5.23
C SER A 274 -22.39 -11.60 5.42
N ASP A 275 -21.09 -11.86 5.44
CA ASP A 275 -20.48 -13.18 5.58
C ASP A 275 -19.54 -13.31 6.79
N GLY A 276 -19.36 -12.24 7.59
CA GLY A 276 -18.49 -12.22 8.76
C GLY A 276 -17.03 -12.54 8.42
N THR A 277 -16.51 -11.94 7.33
CA THR A 277 -15.11 -12.08 6.92
C THR A 277 -14.41 -10.72 6.87
N LEU A 278 -13.08 -10.75 6.89
CA LEU A 278 -12.20 -9.59 6.83
C LEU A 278 -11.23 -9.76 5.67
N LEU A 279 -11.34 -8.90 4.65
CA LEU A 279 -10.39 -8.83 3.54
C LEU A 279 -9.25 -7.92 3.92
N VAL A 280 -8.01 -8.31 3.64
CA VAL A 280 -6.82 -7.61 4.15
C VAL A 280 -5.69 -7.63 3.12
N ALA A 281 -5.08 -6.46 2.89
CA ALA A 281 -3.79 -6.38 2.23
C ALA A 281 -2.67 -6.78 3.21
N ASP A 282 -2.14 -8.00 3.03
CA ASP A 282 -1.11 -8.59 3.89
C ASP A 282 0.28 -8.27 3.32
N SER A 283 0.71 -7.03 3.56
CA SER A 283 1.77 -6.34 2.82
C SER A 283 3.11 -7.09 2.84
N GLU A 284 3.61 -7.50 4.01
CA GLU A 284 4.92 -8.16 4.10
C GLU A 284 4.89 -9.64 3.70
N ASN A 285 3.70 -10.22 3.47
CA ASN A 285 3.55 -11.53 2.86
C ASN A 285 3.26 -11.48 1.36
N ASP A 286 3.24 -10.29 0.74
CA ASP A 286 3.00 -10.09 -0.69
C ASP A 286 1.71 -10.78 -1.17
N ARG A 287 0.62 -10.62 -0.42
CA ARG A 287 -0.67 -11.26 -0.74
C ARG A 287 -1.85 -10.44 -0.21
N VAL A 288 -3.03 -10.74 -0.71
CA VAL A 288 -4.31 -10.38 -0.10
C VAL A 288 -4.90 -11.65 0.50
N VAL A 289 -5.44 -11.55 1.72
CA VAL A 289 -6.12 -12.66 2.41
C VAL A 289 -7.51 -12.23 2.82
N GLU A 290 -8.43 -13.19 2.85
CA GLU A 290 -9.72 -13.00 3.49
C GLU A 290 -9.85 -13.98 4.65
N ILE A 291 -10.15 -13.46 5.83
CA ILE A 291 -10.12 -14.17 7.11
C ILE A 291 -11.56 -14.28 7.63
N ASP A 292 -11.95 -15.45 8.09
CA ASP A 292 -13.18 -15.66 8.85
C ASP A 292 -13.03 -15.04 10.25
N VAL A 293 -13.85 -14.04 10.58
CA VAL A 293 -13.73 -13.27 11.82
C VAL A 293 -13.91 -14.16 13.05
N GLY A 294 -14.88 -15.09 13.01
CA GLY A 294 -15.22 -15.94 14.15
C GLY A 294 -14.20 -17.05 14.45
N THR A 295 -13.40 -17.46 13.47
CA THR A 295 -12.45 -18.58 13.59
C THR A 295 -10.99 -18.17 13.42
N GLY A 296 -10.72 -17.02 12.80
CA GLY A 296 -9.39 -16.57 12.40
C GLY A 296 -8.78 -17.37 11.24
N GLU A 297 -9.56 -18.19 10.54
CA GLU A 297 -9.08 -19.00 9.42
C GLU A 297 -9.06 -18.18 8.11
N ILE A 298 -7.99 -18.32 7.33
CA ILE A 298 -7.93 -17.76 5.97
C ILE A 298 -8.85 -18.57 5.05
N VAL A 299 -9.95 -17.95 4.61
CA VAL A 299 -10.95 -18.56 3.72
C VAL A 299 -10.67 -18.29 2.24
N TRP A 300 -9.93 -17.23 1.93
CA TRP A 300 -9.49 -16.89 0.58
C TRP A 300 -8.11 -16.22 0.57
N ARG A 301 -7.40 -16.33 -0.55
CA ARG A 301 -6.07 -15.76 -0.73
C ARG A 301 -5.78 -15.51 -2.20
N TYR A 302 -5.17 -14.36 -2.49
CA TYR A 302 -4.53 -14.05 -3.75
C TYR A 302 -3.11 -13.52 -3.56
N ASP A 303 -2.15 -14.14 -4.22
CA ASP A 303 -0.72 -13.75 -4.27
C ASP A 303 -0.19 -13.68 -5.71
N GLY A 304 -1.08 -13.81 -6.69
CA GLY A 304 -0.75 -13.76 -8.11
C GLY A 304 -0.09 -15.01 -8.70
N THR A 305 0.18 -16.08 -7.92
CA THR A 305 0.82 -17.29 -8.49
C THR A 305 -0.02 -18.00 -9.54
N GLY A 306 -1.35 -17.98 -9.39
CA GLY A 306 -2.27 -18.60 -10.35
C GLY A 306 -2.36 -17.83 -11.68
N SER A 307 -2.25 -16.51 -11.63
CA SER A 307 -2.33 -15.62 -12.79
C SER A 307 -0.97 -15.32 -13.42
N GLY A 308 0.13 -15.54 -12.69
CA GLY A 308 1.46 -15.04 -13.04
C GLY A 308 1.68 -13.57 -12.66
N GLU A 309 0.69 -12.91 -12.07
CA GLU A 309 0.69 -11.49 -11.71
C GLU A 309 1.00 -11.35 -10.22
N LEU A 310 2.21 -11.78 -9.81
CA LEU A 310 2.63 -11.79 -8.41
C LEU A 310 2.50 -10.41 -7.77
N LEU A 311 1.89 -10.36 -6.59
CA LEU A 311 1.81 -9.14 -5.80
C LEU A 311 3.16 -8.82 -5.13
N ARG A 312 3.39 -7.53 -4.88
CA ARG A 312 4.50 -6.99 -4.11
C ARG A 312 4.02 -5.83 -3.24
N TRP A 313 3.99 -6.10 -1.95
CA TRP A 313 3.67 -5.13 -0.91
C TRP A 313 2.34 -4.40 -1.19
N PRO A 314 1.23 -5.17 -1.32
CA PRO A 314 -0.08 -4.57 -1.49
C PRO A 314 -0.44 -3.73 -0.27
N ARG A 315 -1.14 -2.62 -0.49
CA ARG A 315 -1.56 -1.70 0.58
C ARG A 315 -3.06 -1.66 0.77
N ASP A 316 -3.80 -2.04 -0.25
CA ASP A 316 -5.25 -1.98 -0.23
C ASP A 316 -5.86 -3.12 -1.07
N ALA A 317 -7.03 -3.61 -0.64
CA ALA A 317 -7.85 -4.52 -1.42
C ALA A 317 -9.35 -4.49 -1.08
N ASP A 318 -10.17 -4.00 -2.02
CA ASP A 318 -11.64 -3.97 -1.86
C ASP A 318 -12.38 -5.05 -2.61
N ARG A 319 -13.37 -5.66 -1.95
CA ARG A 319 -14.32 -6.56 -2.60
C ARG A 319 -15.42 -5.75 -3.29
N LEU A 320 -15.45 -5.83 -4.61
CA LEU A 320 -16.45 -5.16 -5.43
C LEU A 320 -17.76 -5.96 -5.54
N PRO A 321 -18.90 -5.30 -5.81
CA PRO A 321 -20.22 -5.97 -5.88
C PRO A 321 -20.34 -7.11 -6.90
N ASN A 322 -19.52 -7.14 -7.94
CA ASN A 322 -19.51 -8.24 -8.92
C ASN A 322 -18.62 -9.43 -8.50
N GLY A 323 -18.01 -9.38 -7.31
CA GLY A 323 -17.11 -10.39 -6.78
C GLY A 323 -15.66 -10.28 -7.24
N ASN A 324 -15.32 -9.23 -8.00
CA ASN A 324 -13.93 -8.91 -8.25
C ASN A 324 -13.32 -8.26 -7.00
N THR A 325 -12.00 -8.36 -6.85
CA THR A 325 -11.24 -7.64 -5.85
C THR A 325 -10.39 -6.57 -6.53
N LEU A 326 -10.52 -5.30 -6.16
CA LEU A 326 -9.58 -4.24 -6.54
C LEU A 326 -8.37 -4.36 -5.61
N VAL A 327 -7.14 -4.17 -6.10
CA VAL A 327 -5.93 -4.33 -5.28
C VAL A 327 -4.90 -3.29 -5.69
N THR A 328 -4.39 -2.52 -4.72
CA THR A 328 -3.17 -1.73 -4.91
C THR A 328 -1.95 -2.62 -4.73
N ASP A 329 -1.06 -2.61 -5.72
CA ASP A 329 0.14 -3.45 -5.75
C ASP A 329 1.37 -2.53 -5.77
N SER A 330 1.59 -1.88 -4.63
CA SER A 330 2.31 -0.61 -4.53
C SER A 330 3.77 -0.69 -4.96
N ARG A 331 4.48 -1.79 -4.64
CA ARG A 331 5.87 -1.98 -5.10
C ARG A 331 5.98 -2.55 -6.51
N ASN A 332 4.88 -2.93 -7.14
CA ASN A 332 4.81 -3.13 -8.59
C ASN A 332 4.32 -1.88 -9.33
N PHE A 333 4.01 -0.79 -8.62
CA PHE A 333 3.54 0.49 -9.15
C PHE A 333 2.29 0.34 -10.02
N ARG A 334 1.28 -0.38 -9.53
CA ARG A 334 0.06 -0.63 -10.30
C ARG A 334 -1.15 -0.85 -9.41
N VAL A 335 -2.31 -0.81 -10.03
CA VAL A 335 -3.58 -1.29 -9.49
C VAL A 335 -4.08 -2.40 -10.39
N ILE A 336 -4.59 -3.48 -9.81
CA ILE A 336 -5.18 -4.58 -10.56
C ILE A 336 -6.58 -4.88 -10.05
N GLN A 337 -7.43 -5.36 -10.95
CA GLN A 337 -8.70 -5.94 -10.59
C GLN A 337 -8.64 -7.44 -10.83
N VAL A 338 -8.85 -8.23 -9.77
CA VAL A 338 -8.81 -9.69 -9.78
C VAL A 338 -10.22 -10.23 -9.81
N GLY A 339 -10.56 -11.07 -10.79
CA GLY A 339 -11.86 -11.73 -10.85
C GLY A 339 -11.98 -12.89 -9.84
N PRO A 340 -13.21 -13.39 -9.59
CA PRO A 340 -13.49 -14.51 -8.67
C PRO A 340 -12.65 -15.78 -8.83
N ASN A 341 -12.17 -16.03 -10.05
CA ASN A 341 -11.34 -17.17 -10.42
C ASN A 341 -9.84 -16.91 -10.27
N GLY A 342 -9.44 -15.71 -9.85
CA GLY A 342 -8.05 -15.27 -9.72
C GLY A 342 -7.42 -14.70 -11.00
N SER A 343 -8.17 -14.57 -12.11
CA SER A 343 -7.66 -13.88 -13.30
C SER A 343 -7.66 -12.38 -13.09
N VAL A 344 -6.59 -11.68 -13.46
CA VAL A 344 -6.64 -10.22 -13.57
C VAL A 344 -7.57 -9.86 -14.73
N VAL A 345 -8.53 -8.98 -14.52
CA VAL A 345 -9.50 -8.55 -15.55
C VAL A 345 -9.27 -7.12 -16.01
N TRP A 346 -8.64 -6.29 -15.18
CA TRP A 346 -8.25 -4.91 -15.48
C TRP A 346 -6.97 -4.54 -14.73
N ARG A 347 -6.20 -3.58 -15.25
CA ARG A 347 -5.01 -3.03 -14.60
C ARG A 347 -4.77 -1.57 -14.98
N TYR A 348 -4.10 -0.83 -14.10
CA TYR A 348 -3.53 0.48 -14.36
C TYR A 348 -2.09 0.52 -13.84
N GLU A 349 -1.14 0.95 -14.67
CA GLU A 349 0.29 0.92 -14.35
C GLU A 349 0.85 2.34 -14.20
N MET A 350 1.59 2.57 -13.11
CA MET A 350 2.31 3.80 -12.79
C MET A 350 3.84 3.61 -12.79
N LYS A 351 4.33 2.53 -13.42
CA LYS A 351 5.77 2.19 -13.46
C LYS A 351 6.66 3.31 -14.00
N ALA A 352 6.20 4.07 -14.99
CA ALA A 352 6.97 5.17 -15.58
C ALA A 352 7.25 6.28 -14.55
N GLU A 353 6.30 6.54 -13.65
CA GLU A 353 6.41 7.51 -12.56
C GLU A 353 7.01 6.88 -11.29
N ARG A 354 7.04 5.54 -11.21
CA ARG A 354 7.26 4.78 -9.97
C ARG A 354 6.31 5.27 -8.88
N GLY A 355 5.03 5.40 -9.24
CA GLY A 355 3.97 5.86 -8.36
C GLY A 355 3.61 4.77 -7.36
N ILE A 356 3.82 5.04 -6.07
CA ILE A 356 3.41 4.19 -4.96
C ILE A 356 1.93 4.48 -4.72
N VAL A 357 1.07 3.66 -5.32
CA VAL A 357 -0.38 3.72 -5.06
C VAL A 357 -0.63 3.14 -3.67
N TYR A 358 -1.27 3.91 -2.81
CA TYR A 358 -1.63 3.52 -1.44
C TYR A 358 -3.04 2.94 -1.44
N GLU A 359 -3.99 3.77 -1.86
CA GLU A 359 -5.43 3.50 -1.88
C GLU A 359 -5.96 3.37 -3.32
N ALA A 360 -6.98 2.53 -3.53
CA ALA A 360 -7.69 2.53 -4.80
C ALA A 360 -9.17 2.21 -4.67
N ASP A 361 -9.98 3.20 -5.00
CA ASP A 361 -11.39 3.15 -4.70
C ASP A 361 -12.25 3.30 -5.98
N ARG A 362 -13.47 2.72 -6.00
CA ARG A 362 -14.34 2.76 -7.20
C ARG A 362 -15.33 3.92 -7.13
N MET A 363 -15.23 4.84 -8.08
CA MET A 363 -16.15 5.98 -8.16
C MET A 363 -17.61 5.53 -8.28
N GLY A 364 -18.44 5.97 -7.34
CA GLY A 364 -19.90 5.77 -7.37
C GLY A 364 -20.39 4.46 -6.77
N ILE A 365 -19.53 3.77 -6.01
CA ILE A 365 -19.94 2.85 -4.96
C ILE A 365 -19.39 3.40 -3.63
N ASP A 366 -20.00 3.00 -2.53
CA ASP A 366 -19.46 3.24 -1.19
C ASP A 366 -18.12 2.49 -1.06
N GLU A 367 -17.22 2.96 -0.19
CA GLU A 367 -15.88 2.40 0.05
C GLU A 367 -15.96 0.96 0.58
N GLU A 368 -16.84 0.70 1.55
CA GLU A 368 -17.15 -0.63 2.04
C GLU A 368 -18.54 -1.10 1.55
N PRO A 369 -18.72 -1.44 0.25
CA PRO A 369 -20.03 -1.76 -0.27
C PRO A 369 -20.54 -3.09 0.31
N ASP A 370 -21.62 -3.00 1.08
CA ASP A 370 -22.33 -4.18 1.55
C ASP A 370 -22.84 -5.06 0.39
N GLY A 371 -22.62 -6.36 0.51
CA GLY A 371 -23.22 -7.37 -0.37
C GLY A 371 -22.36 -7.83 -1.56
N GLY A 372 -21.08 -7.46 -1.62
CA GLY A 372 -20.10 -8.21 -2.41
C GLY A 372 -19.98 -9.67 -1.92
N PRO A 373 -19.75 -10.66 -2.80
CA PRO A 373 -19.60 -12.05 -2.34
C PRO A 373 -18.32 -12.21 -1.52
N SER A 374 -18.34 -12.99 -0.44
CA SER A 374 -17.12 -13.30 0.31
C SER A 374 -16.19 -14.25 -0.46
N GLY A 375 -14.96 -14.35 0.01
CA GLY A 375 -13.91 -15.25 -0.44
C GLY A 375 -14.30 -16.72 -0.38
N ARG A 376 -15.31 -17.08 0.43
CA ARG A 376 -15.85 -18.45 0.47
C ARG A 376 -16.50 -18.86 -0.85
N ASP A 377 -17.03 -17.89 -1.59
CA ASP A 377 -17.67 -18.10 -2.89
C ASP A 377 -16.69 -18.01 -4.06
N LEU A 378 -15.44 -17.61 -3.82
CA LEU A 378 -14.42 -17.45 -4.84
C LEU A 378 -13.62 -18.75 -5.05
N THR A 379 -13.31 -19.05 -6.31
CA THR A 379 -12.58 -20.27 -6.70
C THR A 379 -11.10 -20.05 -6.92
N GLY A 380 -10.68 -18.80 -7.18
CA GLY A 380 -9.26 -18.44 -7.33
C GLY A 380 -8.58 -18.51 -5.97
N ARG A 381 -7.77 -19.54 -5.72
CA ARG A 381 -6.88 -19.62 -4.56
C ARG A 381 -5.47 -19.85 -5.06
N SER A 382 -4.54 -19.05 -4.58
CA SER A 382 -3.16 -19.11 -5.05
C SER A 382 -2.21 -19.44 -3.88
N SER A 383 -1.13 -20.17 -4.17
CA SER A 383 -0.18 -20.66 -3.17
C SER A 383 1.24 -20.57 -3.71
N THR A 384 2.12 -19.85 -3.03
CA THR A 384 3.55 -19.82 -3.35
C THR A 384 4.33 -21.01 -2.79
N GLY A 385 5.27 -21.49 -3.61
CA GLY A 385 6.48 -22.19 -3.17
C GLY A 385 7.64 -21.21 -2.96
N LEU A 386 8.52 -21.54 -2.01
CA LEU A 386 9.55 -20.67 -1.40
C LEU A 386 10.57 -19.98 -2.35
N LEU A 387 10.74 -20.45 -3.59
CA LEU A 387 11.80 -19.98 -4.49
C LEU A 387 11.40 -18.77 -5.36
N GLY A 388 10.10 -18.47 -5.50
CA GLY A 388 9.62 -17.35 -6.32
C GLY A 388 9.63 -16.00 -5.60
N SER A 389 9.57 -15.98 -4.26
CA SER A 389 9.43 -14.74 -3.48
C SER A 389 10.71 -13.93 -3.42
N THR A 390 11.86 -14.55 -3.14
CA THR A 390 13.12 -13.82 -2.90
C THR A 390 13.62 -13.03 -4.11
N LEU A 391 13.56 -13.61 -5.32
CA LEU A 391 13.95 -12.91 -6.55
C LEU A 391 13.05 -11.71 -6.84
N ALA A 392 11.78 -11.84 -6.52
CA ALA A 392 10.79 -10.83 -6.85
C ALA A 392 10.72 -9.72 -5.80
N THR A 393 11.09 -9.97 -4.53
CA THR A 393 11.39 -8.90 -3.56
C THR A 393 12.58 -8.06 -4.03
N VAL A 394 13.65 -8.68 -4.54
CA VAL A 394 14.79 -7.93 -5.08
C VAL A 394 14.38 -7.09 -6.30
N ASP A 395 13.56 -7.64 -7.19
CA ASP A 395 13.01 -6.94 -8.35
C ASP A 395 12.22 -5.68 -7.95
N SER A 396 11.33 -5.81 -6.97
CA SER A 396 10.51 -4.69 -6.51
C SER A 396 11.36 -3.54 -5.92
N TRP A 397 12.39 -3.87 -5.13
CA TRP A 397 13.33 -2.86 -4.60
C TRP A 397 14.19 -2.23 -5.70
N MET A 398 14.53 -2.98 -6.74
CA MET A 398 15.24 -2.44 -7.90
C MET A 398 14.40 -1.44 -8.69
N GLY A 399 13.07 -1.59 -8.69
CA GLY A 399 12.14 -0.64 -9.27
C GLY A 399 12.36 0.80 -8.77
N PHE A 400 12.81 0.98 -7.54
CA PHE A 400 13.11 2.28 -6.92
C PHE A 400 14.49 2.85 -7.26
N VAL A 401 15.38 2.09 -7.91
CA VAL A 401 16.72 2.58 -8.23
C VAL A 401 16.61 3.60 -9.37
N PRO A 402 16.87 4.90 -9.12
CA PRO A 402 16.42 5.97 -10.01
C PRO A 402 17.06 5.91 -11.40
N PHE A 403 18.29 5.39 -11.50
CA PHE A 403 19.06 5.28 -12.74
C PHE A 403 18.89 3.95 -13.47
N LEU A 404 18.21 2.96 -12.88
CA LEU A 404 17.86 1.75 -13.63
C LEU A 404 16.63 2.01 -14.49
N PRO A 405 16.64 1.64 -15.78
CA PRO A 405 15.41 1.62 -16.58
C PRO A 405 14.36 0.70 -15.94
N VAL A 406 13.09 1.11 -15.99
CA VAL A 406 11.95 0.38 -15.38
C VAL A 406 11.72 -1.03 -15.95
N TRP A 407 12.33 -1.37 -17.08
CA TRP A 407 12.27 -2.70 -17.68
C TRP A 407 13.36 -3.65 -17.17
N MET A 408 14.36 -3.16 -16.44
CA MET A 408 15.47 -3.97 -15.95
C MET A 408 15.13 -4.62 -14.60
N GLY A 409 14.98 -5.94 -14.60
CA GLY A 409 14.89 -6.75 -13.39
C GLY A 409 16.24 -7.32 -12.94
N PRO A 410 16.27 -8.17 -11.88
CA PRO A 410 17.48 -8.71 -11.29
C PRO A 410 18.39 -9.45 -12.28
N LEU A 411 17.79 -10.14 -13.25
CA LEU A 411 18.53 -10.87 -14.27
C LEU A 411 19.20 -9.92 -15.25
N GLU A 412 18.51 -8.87 -15.69
CA GLU A 412 19.05 -7.82 -16.56
C GLU A 412 20.20 -7.09 -15.87
N VAL A 413 20.06 -6.78 -14.58
CA VAL A 413 21.15 -6.19 -13.79
C VAL A 413 22.32 -7.15 -13.65
N LEU A 414 22.07 -8.44 -13.42
CA LEU A 414 23.15 -9.44 -13.38
C LEU A 414 23.89 -9.51 -14.72
N VAL A 415 23.16 -9.51 -15.85
CA VAL A 415 23.74 -9.47 -17.20
C VAL A 415 24.57 -8.20 -17.40
N LEU A 416 24.07 -7.04 -16.96
CA LEU A 416 24.80 -5.77 -17.01
C LEU A 416 26.10 -5.85 -16.20
N LEU A 417 26.05 -6.35 -14.96
CA LEU A 417 27.21 -6.47 -14.08
C LEU A 417 28.27 -7.43 -14.65
N VAL A 418 27.85 -8.56 -15.22
CA VAL A 418 28.75 -9.50 -15.91
C VAL A 418 29.40 -8.82 -17.13
N GLY A 419 28.63 -8.06 -17.91
CA GLY A 419 29.14 -7.27 -19.02
C GLY A 419 30.17 -6.21 -18.59
N LEU A 420 29.86 -5.44 -17.54
CA LEU A 420 30.77 -4.43 -16.98
C LEU A 420 32.05 -5.04 -16.41
N GLY A 421 31.94 -6.19 -15.73
CA GLY A 421 33.10 -6.95 -15.24
C GLY A 421 34.01 -7.41 -16.37
N ALA A 422 33.43 -7.94 -17.46
CA ALA A 422 34.18 -8.33 -18.66
C ALA A 422 34.83 -7.13 -19.35
N LEU A 423 34.13 -5.99 -19.43
CA LEU A 423 34.67 -4.75 -19.98
C LEU A 423 35.85 -4.21 -19.15
N GLY A 424 35.73 -4.20 -17.82
CA GLY A 424 36.83 -3.81 -16.93
C GLY A 424 38.06 -4.70 -17.10
N PHE A 425 37.86 -6.00 -17.32
CA PHE A 425 38.95 -6.92 -17.65
C PHE A 425 39.63 -6.58 -18.99
N LEU A 426 38.86 -6.28 -20.04
CA LEU A 426 39.41 -5.85 -21.34
C LEU A 426 40.24 -4.58 -21.22
N VAL A 427 39.71 -3.55 -20.54
CA VAL A 427 40.41 -2.27 -20.33
C VAL A 427 41.75 -2.51 -19.62
N ARG A 428 41.77 -3.40 -18.63
CA ARG A 428 42.99 -3.76 -17.92
C ARG A 428 44.02 -4.48 -18.80
N GLU A 429 43.60 -5.41 -19.65
CA GLU A 429 44.51 -6.11 -20.57
C GLU A 429 45.07 -5.15 -21.63
N PHE A 430 44.26 -4.28 -22.23
CA PHE A 430 44.74 -3.26 -23.17
C PHE A 430 45.69 -2.25 -22.50
N ALA A 431 45.43 -1.85 -21.26
CA ALA A 431 46.33 -0.99 -20.51
C ALA A 431 47.68 -1.66 -20.20
N ARG A 432 47.70 -2.99 -20.00
CA ARG A 432 48.94 -3.77 -19.84
C ARG A 432 49.72 -3.87 -21.14
N GLU A 433 49.06 -4.12 -22.26
CA GLU A 433 49.68 -4.16 -23.58
C GLU A 433 50.24 -2.79 -24.01
N SER A 434 49.63 -1.69 -23.56
CA SER A 434 50.09 -0.32 -23.87
C SER A 434 51.26 0.15 -23.00
N ALA A 435 51.54 -0.54 -21.89
CA ALA A 435 52.55 -0.17 -20.91
C ALA A 435 53.83 -1.05 -20.97
N GLY A 436 53.81 -2.12 -21.76
CA GLY A 436 54.97 -2.97 -22.07
C GLY A 436 55.43 -2.75 -23.49
#